data_AF-A0A7X6TNQ7-F1
#
_entry.id   AF-A0A7X6TNQ7-F1
#
_cell.length_a   1.000
_cell.length_b   1.000
_cell.length_c   1.000
_cell.angle_alpha   90.00
_cell.angle_beta   90.00
_cell.angle_gamma   90.00
#
_symmetry.space_group_name_H-M   'P 1'
#
loop_
_entity.id
_entity.type
_entity.pdbx_description
1 polymer ?
#
loop_
_entity_poly.entity_id
_entity_poly.type
_entity_poly.pdbx_seq_one_letter_code
_entity_poly.pdbx_strand_id
1 'polypeptide(L)'
;MIYKYTCKDEDAEKSVRQVLARAGFSSRLLKRVRHQGSVTVNGIPLLLIDAIEAKDTIIVTLPEPQDTEAIRQDLDLDIVYLDDWYVGINKKAGQVVHPTITHSV
;
A
#
# COMPACT_ATOMS: atom_id res chain seq x y z
N MET A 1 -5.17 -9.26 6.10
CA MET A 1 -6.48 -9.00 5.43
C MET A 1 -6.61 -9.90 4.20
N ILE A 2 -7.80 -10.43 3.90
CA ILE A 2 -8.06 -11.29 2.73
C ILE A 2 -8.97 -10.56 1.74
N TYR A 3 -8.55 -10.47 0.48
CA TYR A 3 -9.34 -9.91 -0.62
C TYR A 3 -9.78 -11.03 -1.57
N LYS A 4 -11.08 -11.09 -1.87
CA LYS A 4 -11.67 -12.10 -2.76
C LYS A 4 -12.21 -11.43 -4.02
N TYR A 5 -11.80 -11.94 -5.17
CA TYR A 5 -12.29 -11.51 -6.48
C TYR A 5 -12.81 -12.72 -7.26
N THR A 6 -13.97 -12.58 -7.90
CA THR A 6 -14.53 -13.61 -8.79
C THR A 6 -14.39 -13.12 -10.22
N CYS A 7 -13.70 -13.89 -11.05
CA CYS A 7 -13.43 -13.50 -12.43
C CYS A 7 -14.68 -13.57 -13.29
N LYS A 8 -14.89 -12.52 -14.10
CA LYS A 8 -15.95 -12.45 -15.09
C LYS A 8 -15.42 -13.00 -16.43
N ASP A 9 -16.32 -13.43 -17.31
CA ASP A 9 -15.98 -13.96 -18.65
C ASP A 9 -15.06 -13.04 -19.46
N GLU A 10 -15.14 -11.71 -19.26
CA GLU A 10 -14.27 -10.72 -19.90
C GLU A 10 -12.79 -10.79 -19.50
N ASP A 11 -12.46 -11.48 -18.40
CA ASP A 11 -11.11 -11.57 -17.85
C ASP A 11 -10.43 -12.93 -18.10
N ALA A 12 -11.07 -13.81 -18.89
CA ALA A 12 -10.49 -15.06 -19.34
C ALA A 12 -9.18 -14.83 -20.12
N GLU A 13 -8.20 -15.73 -19.92
CA GLU A 13 -6.87 -15.73 -20.55
C GLU A 13 -5.94 -14.57 -20.15
N LYS A 14 -6.36 -13.68 -19.24
CA LYS A 14 -5.48 -12.63 -18.70
C LYS A 14 -4.66 -13.17 -17.54
N SER A 15 -3.55 -12.50 -17.25
CA SER A 15 -2.74 -12.81 -16.07
C SER A 15 -3.42 -12.33 -14.78
N VAL A 16 -3.20 -13.05 -13.67
CA VAL A 16 -3.64 -12.65 -12.32
C VAL A 16 -3.27 -11.18 -12.02
N ARG A 17 -2.06 -10.76 -12.41
CA ARG A 17 -1.60 -9.37 -12.26
C ARG A 17 -2.50 -8.36 -12.97
N GLN A 18 -2.90 -8.65 -14.20
CA GLN A 18 -3.68 -7.73 -15.02
C GLN A 18 -5.10 -7.58 -14.49
N VAL A 19 -5.69 -8.67 -14.00
CA VAL A 19 -7.00 -8.67 -13.37
C VAL A 19 -7.00 -7.91 -12.05
N LEU A 20 -6.01 -8.15 -11.19
CA LEU A 20 -5.87 -7.39 -9.94
C LEU A 20 -5.56 -5.90 -10.18
N ALA A 21 -4.78 -5.57 -11.21
CA ALA A 21 -4.52 -4.18 -11.59
C ALA A 21 -5.80 -3.46 -12.02
N ARG A 22 -6.67 -4.13 -12.80
CA ARG A 22 -7.99 -3.60 -13.19
C ARG A 22 -8.95 -3.51 -12.00
N ALA A 23 -8.79 -4.36 -10.99
CA ALA A 23 -9.51 -4.27 -9.71
C ALA A 23 -9.02 -3.13 -8.79
N GLY A 24 -8.03 -2.34 -9.21
CA GLY A 24 -7.55 -1.15 -8.48
C GLY A 24 -6.30 -1.38 -7.63
N PHE A 25 -5.64 -2.53 -7.74
CA PHE A 25 -4.41 -2.78 -7.01
C PHE A 25 -3.24 -1.99 -7.61
N SER A 26 -2.53 -1.23 -6.78
CA SER A 26 -1.34 -0.52 -7.21
C SER A 26 -0.19 -1.48 -7.53
N SER A 27 0.70 -1.08 -8.44
CA SER A 27 1.89 -1.86 -8.80
C SER A 27 2.78 -2.17 -7.59
N ARG A 28 2.90 -1.23 -6.65
CA ARG A 28 3.63 -1.40 -5.39
C ARG A 28 2.98 -2.45 -4.49
N LEU A 29 1.65 -2.43 -4.39
CA LEU A 29 0.90 -3.41 -3.61
C LEU A 29 1.05 -4.82 -4.21
N LEU A 30 0.94 -4.97 -5.53
CA LEU A 30 1.15 -6.26 -6.20
C LEU A 30 2.56 -6.80 -6.00
N LYS A 31 3.58 -5.92 -6.00
CA LYS A 31 4.95 -6.30 -5.67
C LYS A 31 5.06 -6.78 -4.22
N ARG A 32 4.43 -6.08 -3.27
CA ARG A 32 4.38 -6.52 -1.86
C ARG A 32 3.66 -7.86 -1.70
N VAL A 33 2.52 -8.05 -2.34
CA VAL A 33 1.77 -9.32 -2.33
C VAL A 33 2.63 -10.46 -2.90
N ARG A 34 3.44 -10.22 -3.94
CA ARG A 34 4.37 -11.22 -4.49
C ARG A 34 5.43 -11.68 -3.48
N HIS A 35 5.92 -10.78 -2.64
CA HIS A 35 7.06 -11.05 -1.75
C HIS A 35 6.65 -11.43 -0.32
N GLN A 36 5.53 -10.89 0.16
CA GLN A 36 5.10 -10.96 1.57
C GLN A 36 3.67 -11.49 1.72
N GLY A 37 2.90 -11.58 0.63
CA GLY A 37 1.54 -12.11 0.63
C GLY A 37 1.47 -13.47 -0.06
N SER A 38 0.24 -13.94 -0.27
CA SER A 38 -0.04 -15.13 -1.06
C SER A 38 -1.22 -14.87 -1.98
N VAL A 39 -1.18 -15.47 -3.16
CA VAL A 39 -2.30 -15.46 -4.10
C VAL A 39 -2.69 -16.90 -4.37
N THR A 40 -3.97 -17.20 -4.23
CA THR A 40 -4.54 -18.51 -4.54
C THR A 40 -5.71 -18.35 -5.50
N VAL A 41 -5.82 -19.25 -6.47
CA VAL A 41 -6.97 -19.33 -7.38
C VAL A 41 -7.63 -20.67 -7.16
N ASN A 42 -8.92 -20.67 -6.82
CA ASN A 42 -9.67 -21.88 -6.47
C ASN A 42 -8.98 -22.77 -5.40
N GLY A 43 -8.22 -22.15 -4.48
CA GLY A 43 -7.47 -22.84 -3.44
C GLY A 43 -6.06 -23.31 -3.84
N ILE A 44 -5.65 -23.12 -5.10
CA ILE A 44 -4.32 -23.49 -5.59
C ILE A 44 -3.41 -22.24 -5.54
N PRO A 45 -2.21 -22.31 -4.92
CA PRO A 45 -1.26 -21.20 -4.94
C PRO A 45 -0.71 -20.97 -6.35
N LEU A 46 -0.88 -19.76 -6.87
CA LEU A 46 -0.42 -19.35 -8.20
C LEU A 46 0.40 -18.06 -8.12
N LEU A 47 1.28 -17.89 -9.09
CA LEU A 47 2.05 -16.67 -9.28
C LEU A 47 1.20 -15.61 -9.98
N LEU A 48 1.56 -14.35 -9.77
CA LEU A 48 0.93 -13.20 -10.43
C LEU A 48 1.05 -13.22 -11.97
N ILE A 49 1.96 -14.02 -12.52
CA ILE A 49 2.17 -14.16 -13.96
C ILE A 49 1.27 -15.21 -14.60
N ASP A 50 0.69 -16.10 -13.79
CA ASP A 50 -0.11 -17.20 -14.30
C ASP A 50 -1.42 -16.67 -14.89
N ALA A 51 -1.88 -17.35 -15.93
CA ALA A 51 -3.17 -17.06 -16.56
C ALA A 51 -4.31 -17.62 -15.71
N ILE A 52 -5.49 -17.00 -15.83
CA ILE A 52 -6.71 -17.43 -15.15
C ILE A 52 -7.81 -17.76 -16.15
N GLU A 53 -8.71 -18.63 -15.73
CA GLU A 53 -9.88 -19.03 -16.49
C GLU A 53 -11.12 -18.25 -16.07
N ALA A 54 -12.13 -18.22 -16.94
CA ALA A 54 -13.43 -17.64 -16.60
C ALA A 54 -14.02 -18.39 -15.40
N LYS A 55 -14.67 -17.64 -14.48
CA LYS A 55 -15.27 -18.13 -13.22
C LYS A 55 -14.30 -18.53 -12.11
N ASP A 56 -13.01 -18.32 -12.30
CA ASP A 56 -12.03 -18.53 -11.23
C ASP A 56 -12.22 -17.56 -10.05
N THR A 57 -12.06 -18.09 -8.84
CA THR A 57 -12.06 -17.29 -7.62
C THR A 57 -10.63 -17.04 -7.17
N ILE A 58 -10.20 -15.78 -7.25
CA ILE A 58 -8.90 -15.34 -6.76
C ILE A 58 -9.04 -14.88 -5.31
N ILE A 59 -8.20 -15.43 -4.44
CA ILE A 59 -8.06 -15.04 -3.03
C ILE A 59 -6.65 -14.50 -2.85
N VAL A 60 -6.56 -13.22 -2.48
CA VAL A 60 -5.31 -12.52 -2.21
C VAL A 60 -5.18 -12.26 -0.72
N THR A 61 -4.10 -12.77 -0.12
CA THR A 61 -3.71 -12.42 1.24
C THR A 61 -2.83 -11.18 1.18
N LEU A 62 -3.37 -10.06 1.65
CA LEU A 62 -2.65 -8.79 1.72
C LEU A 62 -1.64 -8.84 2.87
N PRO A 63 -0.38 -8.42 2.63
CA PRO A 63 0.60 -8.29 3.69
C PRO A 63 0.14 -7.23 4.70
N GLU A 64 0.49 -7.42 5.97
CA GLU A 64 0.08 -6.50 7.01
C GLU A 64 0.60 -5.08 6.73
N PRO A 65 -0.21 -4.03 6.99
CA PRO A 65 0.30 -2.68 6.95
C PRO A 65 1.46 -2.57 7.96
N GLN A 66 2.57 -1.97 7.55
CA GLN A 66 3.58 -1.58 8.52
C GLN A 66 3.05 -0.33 9.19
N ASP A 67 2.71 -0.43 10.47
CA ASP A 67 2.43 0.74 11.28
C ASP A 67 3.69 1.60 11.30
N THR A 68 3.57 2.80 10.76
CA THR A 68 4.58 3.84 11.00
C THR A 68 4.15 4.51 12.28
N GLU A 69 4.71 4.06 13.40
CA GLU A 69 4.50 4.73 14.68
C GLU A 69 5.04 6.16 14.54
N ALA A 70 4.14 7.13 14.50
CA ALA A 70 4.51 8.54 14.62
C ALA A 70 4.91 8.77 16.08
N ILE A 71 6.18 8.54 16.38
CA ILE A 71 6.71 8.77 17.73
C ILE A 71 6.73 10.29 17.94
N ARG A 72 6.10 10.75 19.03
CA ARG A 72 6.14 12.15 19.42
C ARG A 72 7.58 12.52 19.75
N GLN A 73 8.20 13.30 18.88
CA GLN A 73 9.53 13.84 19.15
C GLN A 73 9.41 15.09 20.01
N ASP A 74 10.24 15.18 21.05
CA ASP A 74 10.43 16.42 21.80
C ASP A 74 11.34 17.34 20.98
N LEU A 75 10.73 18.29 20.29
CA LEU A 75 11.41 19.20 19.36
C LEU A 75 11.39 20.59 19.96
N ASP A 76 12.58 21.17 20.12
CA ASP A 76 12.75 22.58 20.49
C ASP A 76 12.43 23.45 19.27
N LEU A 77 11.18 23.91 19.17
CA LEU A 77 10.65 24.70 18.06
C LEU A 77 10.92 26.18 18.28
N ASP A 78 11.56 26.83 17.31
CA ASP A 78 11.81 28.27 17.32
C ASP A 78 10.55 29.01 16.82
N ILE A 79 9.75 29.55 17.73
CA ILE A 79 8.48 30.23 17.42
C ILE A 79 8.74 31.70 17.13
N VAL A 80 8.49 32.13 15.90
CA VAL A 80 8.63 33.54 15.46
C VAL A 80 7.32 34.31 15.47
N TYR A 81 6.18 33.61 15.50
CA TYR A 81 4.86 34.21 15.55
C TYR A 81 3.86 33.28 16.25
N LEU A 82 2.97 33.84 17.07
CA LEU A 82 1.91 33.09 17.73
C LEU A 82 0.69 33.98 17.95
N ASP A 83 -0.48 33.53 17.51
CA ASP A 83 -1.77 34.09 17.86
C ASP A 83 -2.80 32.96 18.13
N ASP A 84 -4.09 33.32 18.25
CA ASP A 84 -5.16 32.37 18.56
C ASP A 84 -5.44 31.36 17.43
N TRP A 85 -4.96 31.60 16.22
CA TRP A 85 -5.29 30.84 15.01
C TRP A 85 -4.07 30.22 14.32
N TYR A 86 -2.90 30.83 14.47
CA TYR A 86 -1.69 30.57 13.71
C TYR A 86 -0.45 30.55 14.61
N VAL A 87 0.47 29.66 14.24
CA VAL A 87 1.83 29.63 14.77
C VAL A 87 2.82 29.67 13.61
N GLY A 88 3.72 30.64 13.64
CA GLY A 88 4.86 30.74 12.74
C GLY A 88 6.09 30.14 13.42
N ILE A 89 6.66 29.12 12.82
CA ILE A 89 7.85 28.43 13.33
C ILE A 89 9.00 28.62 12.35
N ASN A 90 10.16 29.04 12.86
CA ASN A 90 11.40 29.08 12.11
C ASN A 90 12.03 27.68 12.05
N LYS A 91 11.67 26.96 11.00
CA LYS A 91 12.17 25.62 10.76
C LYS A 91 13.66 25.65 10.38
N LYS A 92 14.50 24.94 11.13
CA LYS A 92 15.93 24.80 10.81
C LYS A 92 16.13 24.08 9.47
N ALA A 93 17.17 24.46 8.74
CA ALA A 93 17.55 23.78 7.50
C ALA A 93 17.82 22.29 7.78
N GLY A 94 17.26 21.40 6.95
CA GLY A 94 17.40 19.95 7.11
C GLY A 94 16.37 19.27 8.02
N GLN A 95 15.55 20.02 8.75
CA GLN A 95 14.42 19.43 9.49
C GLN A 95 13.32 18.98 8.50
N VAL A 96 12.55 17.92 8.79
CA VAL A 96 11.45 17.43 7.93
C VAL A 96 10.11 17.80 8.56
N VAL A 97 9.13 18.22 7.73
CA VAL A 97 7.79 18.65 8.19
C VAL A 97 6.78 17.51 8.12
N HIS A 98 6.77 16.79 7.00
CA HIS A 98 5.97 15.59 6.84
C HIS A 98 6.90 14.40 6.57
N PRO A 99 6.76 13.29 7.33
CA PRO A 99 7.52 12.08 7.10
C PRO A 99 7.40 11.65 5.63
N THR A 100 8.53 11.32 5.03
CA THR A 100 8.59 10.82 3.67
C THR A 100 9.18 9.41 3.72
N ILE A 101 8.94 8.60 2.67
CA ILE A 101 9.51 7.25 2.55
C ILE A 101 11.02 7.16 2.86
N THR A 102 11.78 8.22 2.55
CA THR A 102 13.25 8.28 2.74
C THR A 102 13.66 9.01 4.04
N HIS A 103 12.71 9.59 4.76
CA HIS A 103 12.96 10.34 5.99
C HIS A 103 11.77 10.20 6.94
N SER A 104 11.84 9.17 7.78
CA SER A 104 10.99 9.02 8.95
C SER A 104 11.48 9.99 10.02
N VAL A 105 10.58 10.85 10.49
CA VAL A 105 10.76 11.66 11.71
C VAL A 105 10.25 10.82 12.86
#